data_AF-S3JXT7-F1
#
_entry.id   AF-S3JXT7-F1
#
_cell.length_a   1.000
_cell.length_b   1.000
_cell.length_c   1.000
_cell.angle_alpha   90.00
_cell.angle_beta   90.00
_cell.angle_gamma   90.00
#
_symmetry.space_group_name_H-M   'P 1'
#
loop_
_entity.id
_entity.type
_entity.pdbx_description
1 polymer ?
#
loop_
_entity_poly.entity_id
_entity_poly.type
_entity_poly.pdbx_seq_one_letter_code
_entity_poly.pdbx_strand_id
1 'polypeptide(L)'
;MRSIKEILIGTMENGTEVLEEIQCARKSGKDILIQKEAVKTCLAKLHPGKLELEVSDIYPAAQDAKVFRFVSKDGYLPPFEAGQYINVFIEIDGVCTSRPYSISSSPKQRSYYEITVAAVPKGFVSAYFLKKVKKGDSFTVTSPSGRFHYNPVFHSKKSVFLAGGSGITPFMSMTREVLESGEDREIFLIYGNRTEKLSSYHEELSAFAKTYPNFHYRLVISDDKAYKGKKGFIDAKCIKSFVKQTDDATFYLCGPHIMTDFCTKALEELHVKPKNIRREMFGSRQDIQNEPFWPENLSGKENFKISVGGKTFEGKSSESLLTSLERAGVRVNVCCRSGECSLCRVKLESGKVFMPRGALLRYADEKFGYIHSCKAYPISDVRLSF
;
A
#
# COMPACT_ATOMS: atom_id res chain seq x y z
N MET A 1 -19.34 55.35 -17.30
CA MET A 1 -19.65 56.04 -16.04
C MET A 1 -18.82 55.41 -14.93
N ARG A 2 -18.16 56.21 -14.09
CA ARG A 2 -17.45 55.70 -12.91
C ARG A 2 -18.47 55.23 -11.88
N SER A 3 -18.23 54.08 -11.26
CA SER A 3 -19.06 53.60 -10.14
C SER A 3 -18.89 54.51 -8.91
N ILE A 4 -19.86 54.50 -7.99
CA ILE A 4 -19.78 55.25 -6.71
C ILE A 4 -18.47 54.93 -5.96
N LYS A 5 -18.04 53.66 -5.99
CA LYS A 5 -16.77 53.22 -5.40
C LYS A 5 -15.56 53.88 -6.06
N GLU A 6 -15.55 54.00 -7.39
CA GLU A 6 -14.46 54.65 -8.13
C GLU A 6 -14.44 56.17 -7.93
N ILE A 7 -15.61 56.78 -7.74
CA ILE A 7 -15.71 58.21 -7.40
C ILE A 7 -15.12 58.46 -6.01
N LEU A 8 -15.49 57.64 -5.02
CA LEU A 8 -14.98 57.75 -3.65
C LEU A 8 -13.46 57.54 -3.61
N ILE A 9 -12.94 56.48 -4.23
CA ILE A 9 -11.50 56.22 -4.30
C ILE A 9 -10.76 57.40 -4.94
N GLY A 10 -11.31 57.98 -6.02
CA GLY A 10 -10.70 59.12 -6.70
C GLY A 10 -10.58 60.40 -5.84
N THR A 11 -11.30 60.49 -4.73
CA THR A 11 -11.20 61.62 -3.78
C THR A 11 -10.19 61.39 -2.65
N MET A 12 -9.61 60.18 -2.56
CA MET A 12 -8.63 59.84 -1.53
C MET A 12 -7.22 60.29 -1.93
N GLU A 13 -6.34 60.47 -0.94
CA GLU A 13 -4.91 60.66 -1.19
C GLU A 13 -4.35 59.43 -1.94
N ASN A 14 -3.61 59.66 -3.02
CA ASN A 14 -3.18 58.65 -4.01
C ASN A 14 -4.32 57.90 -4.74
N GLY A 15 -5.56 58.41 -4.68
CA GLY A 15 -6.74 57.79 -5.27
C GLY A 15 -6.63 57.55 -6.78
N THR A 16 -5.98 58.46 -7.51
CA THR A 16 -5.75 58.32 -8.96
C THR A 16 -4.85 57.14 -9.28
N GLU A 17 -3.73 56.97 -8.56
CA GLU A 17 -2.81 55.84 -8.73
C GLU A 17 -3.49 54.52 -8.41
N VAL A 18 -4.29 54.48 -7.33
CA VAL A 18 -5.09 53.31 -6.97
C VAL A 18 -6.11 52.95 -8.06
N LEU A 19 -6.75 53.94 -8.70
CA LEU A 19 -7.67 53.69 -9.82
C LEU A 19 -6.94 53.17 -11.06
N GLU A 20 -5.73 53.66 -11.34
CA GLU A 20 -4.87 53.16 -12.42
C GLU A 20 -4.40 51.73 -12.15
N GLU A 21 -3.99 51.41 -10.94
CA GLU A 21 -3.65 50.05 -10.53
C GLU A 21 -4.85 49.10 -10.64
N ILE A 22 -6.04 49.52 -10.18
CA ILE A 22 -7.28 48.73 -10.33
C ILE A 22 -7.58 48.49 -11.81
N GLN A 23 -7.40 49.50 -12.67
CA GLN A 23 -7.63 49.34 -14.11
C GLN A 23 -6.59 48.41 -14.74
N CYS A 24 -5.33 48.52 -14.35
CA CYS A 24 -4.25 47.63 -14.78
C CYS A 24 -4.51 46.19 -14.32
N ALA A 25 -4.91 45.99 -13.07
CA ALA A 25 -5.28 44.70 -12.50
C ALA A 25 -6.55 44.12 -13.13
N ARG A 26 -7.50 44.93 -13.60
CA ARG A 26 -8.66 44.44 -14.38
C ARG A 26 -8.28 44.03 -15.81
N LYS A 27 -7.31 44.71 -16.43
CA LYS A 27 -6.82 44.37 -17.78
C LYS A 27 -5.92 43.13 -17.78
N SER A 28 -5.08 42.98 -16.75
CA SER A 28 -4.09 41.90 -16.63
C SER A 28 -4.52 40.75 -15.71
N GLY A 29 -5.50 41.01 -14.84
CA GLY A 29 -6.02 40.04 -13.89
C GLY A 29 -6.82 38.95 -14.58
N LYS A 30 -6.61 37.71 -14.14
CA LYS A 30 -7.41 36.57 -14.55
C LYS A 30 -8.59 36.45 -13.58
N ASP A 31 -9.80 36.37 -14.12
CA ASP A 31 -10.98 36.11 -13.30
C ASP A 31 -10.96 34.66 -12.80
N ILE A 32 -10.76 34.50 -11.49
CA ILE A 32 -10.79 33.20 -10.80
C ILE A 32 -12.17 32.54 -10.92
N LEU A 33 -13.26 33.31 -11.11
CA LEU A 33 -14.60 32.77 -11.31
C LEU A 33 -14.75 32.07 -12.68
N ILE A 34 -14.07 32.57 -13.71
CA ILE A 34 -14.04 31.96 -15.05
C ILE A 34 -13.19 30.67 -15.03
N GLN A 35 -12.14 30.63 -14.20
CA GLN A 35 -11.28 29.45 -14.02
C GLN A 35 -11.65 28.59 -12.80
N LYS A 36 -12.82 28.81 -12.21
CA LYS A 36 -13.22 28.18 -10.94
C LYS A 36 -13.13 26.66 -10.98
N GLU A 37 -13.51 26.06 -12.10
CA GLU A 37 -13.44 24.61 -12.31
C GLU A 37 -12.11 24.15 -12.91
N ALA A 38 -11.21 25.04 -13.35
CA ALA A 38 -9.93 24.65 -13.96
C ALA A 38 -9.03 23.92 -12.96
N VAL A 39 -8.93 24.43 -11.73
CA VAL A 39 -8.20 23.78 -10.63
C VAL A 39 -8.82 22.43 -10.31
N LYS A 40 -10.15 22.38 -10.14
CA LYS A 40 -10.87 21.14 -9.85
C LYS A 40 -10.73 20.10 -10.97
N THR A 41 -10.75 20.52 -12.23
CA THR A 41 -10.55 19.66 -13.40
C THR A 41 -9.13 19.11 -13.45
N CYS A 42 -8.12 19.94 -13.17
CA CYS A 42 -6.73 19.50 -13.05
C CYS A 42 -6.57 18.49 -11.90
N LEU A 43 -7.12 18.81 -10.72
CA LEU A 43 -7.10 17.93 -9.57
C LEU A 43 -7.82 16.60 -9.83
N ALA A 44 -8.96 16.61 -10.52
CA ALA A 44 -9.69 15.39 -10.88
C ALA A 44 -8.88 14.47 -11.81
N LYS A 45 -8.01 15.03 -12.66
CA LYS A 45 -7.10 14.25 -13.51
C LYS A 45 -5.91 13.66 -12.73
N LEU A 46 -5.41 14.39 -11.74
CA LEU A 46 -4.24 13.98 -10.96
C LEU A 46 -4.58 13.11 -9.75
N HIS A 47 -5.76 13.32 -9.17
CA HIS A 47 -6.25 12.68 -7.94
C HIS A 47 -7.73 12.31 -8.05
N PRO A 48 -8.13 11.47 -9.03
CA PRO A 48 -9.50 11.01 -9.15
C PRO A 48 -9.91 10.20 -7.92
N GLY A 49 -11.17 10.32 -7.49
CA GLY A 49 -11.67 9.55 -6.35
C GLY A 49 -11.64 8.03 -6.60
N LYS A 50 -11.97 7.63 -7.83
CA LYS A 50 -11.90 6.26 -8.34
C LYS A 50 -11.50 6.27 -9.82
N LEU A 51 -10.90 5.18 -10.26
CA LEU A 51 -10.48 4.95 -11.64
C LEU A 51 -11.17 3.69 -12.17
N GLU A 52 -11.61 3.74 -13.43
CA GLU A 52 -12.07 2.55 -14.15
C GLU A 52 -10.94 2.05 -15.05
N LEU A 53 -10.39 0.89 -14.70
CA LEU A 53 -9.24 0.30 -15.40
C LEU A 53 -9.63 -1.00 -16.09
N GLU A 54 -9.02 -1.26 -17.24
CA GLU A 54 -9.18 -2.50 -18.00
C GLU A 54 -7.88 -3.32 -17.97
N VAL A 55 -8.02 -4.63 -17.84
CA VAL A 55 -6.90 -5.57 -17.94
C VAL A 55 -6.50 -5.71 -19.41
N SER A 56 -5.48 -4.98 -19.84
CA SER A 56 -4.91 -5.05 -21.19
C SER A 56 -4.12 -6.35 -21.42
N ASP A 57 -3.33 -6.77 -20.44
CA ASP A 57 -2.44 -7.93 -20.55
C ASP A 57 -2.31 -8.71 -19.24
N ILE A 58 -2.02 -10.00 -19.38
CA ILE A 58 -1.74 -10.92 -18.29
C ILE A 58 -0.55 -11.80 -18.68
N TYR A 59 0.47 -11.89 -17.84
CA TYR A 59 1.65 -12.72 -18.07
C TYR A 59 2.14 -13.38 -16.78
N PRO A 60 2.84 -14.52 -16.86
CA PRO A 60 3.37 -15.20 -15.68
C PRO A 60 4.46 -14.36 -15.01
N ALA A 61 4.40 -14.26 -13.68
CA ALA A 61 5.47 -13.67 -12.87
C ALA A 61 6.39 -14.73 -12.27
N ALA A 62 5.81 -15.86 -11.86
CA ALA A 62 6.44 -17.05 -11.30
C ALA A 62 5.44 -18.22 -11.30
N GLN A 63 5.83 -19.37 -10.74
CA GLN A 63 4.88 -20.41 -10.39
C GLN A 63 3.84 -19.83 -9.41
N ASP A 64 2.55 -19.99 -9.74
CA ASP A 64 1.40 -19.48 -8.97
C ASP A 64 1.33 -17.95 -8.79
N ALA A 65 2.00 -17.18 -9.66
CA ALA A 65 1.88 -15.72 -9.69
C ALA A 65 1.75 -15.18 -11.12
N LYS A 66 0.87 -14.19 -11.30
CA LYS A 66 0.65 -13.50 -12.58
C LYS A 66 0.76 -12.00 -12.39
N VAL A 67 1.22 -11.31 -13.42
CA VAL A 67 1.13 -9.87 -13.54
C VAL A 67 -0.10 -9.51 -14.35
N PHE A 68 -0.83 -8.49 -13.89
CA PHE A 68 -1.99 -7.94 -14.56
C PHE A 68 -1.68 -6.50 -14.92
N ARG A 69 -1.69 -6.19 -16.21
CA ARG A 69 -1.45 -4.83 -16.71
C ARG A 69 -2.78 -4.13 -16.92
N PHE A 70 -2.97 -3.06 -16.16
CA PHE A 70 -4.13 -2.20 -16.18
C PHE A 70 -3.88 -0.95 -17.01
N VAL A 71 -4.82 -0.61 -17.88
CA VAL A 71 -4.88 0.66 -18.62
C VAL A 71 -6.13 1.43 -18.24
N SER A 72 -6.09 2.75 -18.32
CA SER A 72 -7.25 3.59 -18.05
C SER A 72 -8.23 3.54 -19.22
N LYS A 73 -9.54 3.47 -18.93
CA LYS A 73 -10.58 3.62 -19.95
C LYS A 73 -10.80 5.08 -20.37
N ASP A 74 -10.59 6.01 -19.45
CA ASP A 74 -11.07 7.39 -19.55
C ASP A 74 -9.92 8.42 -19.57
N GLY A 75 -8.73 8.02 -20.04
CA GLY A 75 -7.61 8.95 -20.29
C GLY A 75 -6.30 8.56 -19.60
N TYR A 76 -5.63 9.51 -18.95
CA TYR A 76 -4.31 9.28 -18.35
C TYR A 76 -4.40 8.66 -16.96
N LEU A 77 -3.43 7.81 -16.64
CA LEU A 77 -3.26 7.33 -15.28
C LEU A 77 -2.62 8.43 -14.40
N PRO A 78 -3.09 8.57 -13.14
CA PRO A 78 -2.43 9.40 -12.15
C PRO A 78 -0.93 9.08 -12.00
N PRO A 79 -0.07 10.07 -11.73
CA PRO A 79 1.28 9.79 -11.30
C PRO A 79 1.27 9.09 -9.93
N PHE A 80 2.31 8.31 -9.64
CA PHE A 80 2.51 7.65 -8.35
C PHE A 80 3.99 7.64 -7.98
N GLU A 81 4.29 7.44 -6.70
CA GLU A 81 5.65 7.20 -6.21
C GLU A 81 5.93 5.70 -6.15
N ALA A 82 7.16 5.28 -6.49
CA ALA A 82 7.49 3.86 -6.48
C ALA A 82 7.30 3.22 -5.10
N GLY A 83 6.56 2.12 -5.07
CA GLY A 83 6.16 1.41 -3.86
C GLY A 83 4.73 1.70 -3.38
N GLN A 84 4.03 2.66 -3.98
CA GLN A 84 2.60 2.85 -3.78
C GLN A 84 1.77 1.69 -4.36
N TYR A 85 0.51 1.61 -3.92
CA TYR A 85 -0.46 0.60 -4.32
C TYR A 85 -1.76 1.22 -4.81
N ILE A 86 -2.54 0.44 -5.55
CA ILE A 86 -3.96 0.71 -5.83
C ILE A 86 -4.83 -0.31 -5.11
N ASN A 87 -6.02 0.08 -4.70
CA ASN A 87 -7.00 -0.83 -4.12
C ASN A 87 -8.03 -1.22 -5.17
N VAL A 88 -8.10 -2.51 -5.51
CA VAL A 88 -8.98 -3.04 -6.56
C VAL A 88 -10.28 -3.53 -5.93
N PHE A 89 -11.41 -2.95 -6.33
CA PHE A 89 -12.74 -3.33 -5.86
C PHE A 89 -13.29 -4.49 -6.68
N ILE A 90 -13.79 -5.51 -5.99
CA ILE A 90 -14.19 -6.79 -6.61
C ILE A 90 -15.44 -7.31 -5.90
N GLU A 91 -16.35 -7.87 -6.68
CA GLU A 91 -17.50 -8.61 -6.18
C GLU A 91 -17.38 -10.08 -6.58
N ILE A 92 -17.43 -10.99 -5.60
CA ILE A 92 -17.34 -12.43 -5.80
C ILE A 92 -18.50 -13.06 -5.04
N ASP A 93 -19.40 -13.74 -5.75
CA ASP A 93 -20.56 -14.44 -5.18
C ASP A 93 -21.38 -13.55 -4.21
N GLY A 94 -21.61 -12.28 -4.59
CA GLY A 94 -22.35 -11.28 -3.79
C GLY A 94 -21.54 -10.61 -2.68
N VAL A 95 -20.29 -11.02 -2.45
CA VAL A 95 -19.39 -10.40 -1.46
C VAL A 95 -18.59 -9.28 -2.13
N CYS A 96 -18.96 -8.03 -1.82
CA CYS A 96 -18.21 -6.84 -2.20
C CYS A 96 -16.99 -6.65 -1.29
N THR A 97 -15.80 -6.71 -1.86
CA THR A 97 -14.55 -6.52 -1.11
C THR A 97 -13.55 -5.73 -1.96
N SER A 98 -12.39 -5.43 -1.38
CA SER A 98 -11.30 -4.79 -2.12
C SER A 98 -9.95 -5.34 -1.68
N ARG A 99 -8.93 -5.33 -2.54
CA ARG A 99 -7.56 -5.69 -2.16
C ARG A 99 -6.55 -4.63 -2.61
N PRO A 100 -5.67 -4.16 -1.71
CA PRO A 100 -4.53 -3.35 -2.09
C PRO A 100 -3.49 -4.23 -2.80
N TYR A 101 -2.99 -3.74 -3.93
CA TYR A 101 -1.88 -4.34 -4.66
C TYR A 101 -0.86 -3.27 -5.00
N SER A 102 0.37 -3.43 -4.52
CA SER A 102 1.50 -2.58 -4.89
C SER A 102 1.65 -2.56 -6.40
N ILE A 103 1.80 -1.36 -6.95
CA ILE A 103 2.12 -1.18 -8.35
C ILE A 103 3.55 -1.67 -8.53
N SER A 104 3.77 -2.66 -9.40
CA SER A 104 5.09 -3.24 -9.68
C SER A 104 5.78 -2.61 -10.90
N SER A 105 5.04 -1.87 -11.74
CA SER A 105 5.62 -1.10 -12.84
C SER A 105 6.37 0.14 -12.33
N SER A 106 7.25 0.68 -13.16
CA SER A 106 7.94 1.95 -12.89
C SER A 106 6.96 3.13 -12.90
N PRO A 107 7.10 4.12 -12.00
CA PRO A 107 6.36 5.39 -12.08
C PRO A 107 6.76 6.26 -13.28
N LYS A 108 7.87 5.96 -13.96
CA LYS A 108 8.21 6.61 -15.24
C LYS A 108 7.32 6.14 -16.39
N GLN A 109 6.62 5.03 -16.21
CA GLN A 109 5.59 4.58 -17.13
C GLN A 109 4.21 5.10 -16.70
N ARG A 110 3.55 5.86 -17.59
CA ARG A 110 2.23 6.47 -17.33
C ARG A 110 1.09 5.89 -18.17
N SER A 111 1.39 4.97 -19.08
CA SER A 111 0.39 4.35 -19.95
C SER A 111 -0.32 3.17 -19.30
N TYR A 112 0.31 2.54 -18.30
CA TYR A 112 -0.26 1.41 -17.59
C TYR A 112 0.20 1.34 -16.13
N TYR A 113 -0.58 0.65 -15.30
CA TYR A 113 -0.13 0.11 -14.02
C TYR A 113 0.00 -1.40 -14.12
N GLU A 114 1.02 -1.97 -13.51
CA GLU A 114 1.12 -3.41 -13.32
C GLU A 114 0.94 -3.75 -11.86
N ILE A 115 0.12 -4.76 -11.57
CA ILE A 115 0.06 -5.39 -10.25
C ILE A 115 0.43 -6.86 -10.38
N THR A 116 1.08 -7.41 -9.35
CA THR A 116 1.37 -8.84 -9.30
C THR A 116 0.49 -9.50 -8.25
N VAL A 117 -0.21 -10.55 -8.66
CA VAL A 117 -1.03 -11.35 -7.76
C VAL A 117 -0.42 -12.73 -7.64
N ALA A 118 -0.04 -13.11 -6.43
CA ALA A 118 0.44 -14.44 -6.09
C ALA A 118 -0.65 -15.23 -5.35
N ALA A 119 -0.61 -16.56 -5.49
CA ALA A 119 -1.53 -17.44 -4.78
C ALA A 119 -1.32 -17.33 -3.26
N VAL A 120 -2.42 -17.24 -2.54
CA VAL A 120 -2.44 -17.31 -1.07
C VAL A 120 -3.20 -18.58 -0.70
N PRO A 121 -2.69 -19.42 0.22
CA PRO A 121 -3.43 -20.57 0.71
C PRO A 121 -4.82 -20.15 1.21
N LYS A 122 -5.88 -20.78 0.69
CA LYS A 122 -7.29 -20.43 0.96
C LYS A 122 -7.65 -18.98 0.61
N GLY A 123 -6.89 -18.35 -0.29
CA GLY A 123 -7.11 -16.97 -0.71
C GLY A 123 -8.38 -16.80 -1.55
N PHE A 124 -9.29 -15.95 -1.10
CA PHE A 124 -10.55 -15.66 -1.80
C PHE A 124 -10.30 -14.86 -3.10
N VAL A 125 -9.68 -13.68 -2.97
CA VAL A 125 -9.46 -12.76 -4.08
C VAL A 125 -8.30 -13.19 -4.98
N SER A 126 -7.20 -13.69 -4.42
CA SER A 126 -6.05 -14.14 -5.23
C SER A 126 -6.41 -15.33 -6.12
N ALA A 127 -7.25 -16.26 -5.64
CA ALA A 127 -7.74 -17.36 -6.46
C ALA A 127 -8.63 -16.86 -7.62
N TYR A 128 -9.47 -15.85 -7.39
CA TYR A 128 -10.28 -15.23 -8.44
C TYR A 128 -9.40 -14.59 -9.52
N PHE A 129 -8.42 -13.76 -9.13
CA PHE A 129 -7.47 -13.17 -10.08
C PHE A 129 -6.76 -14.21 -10.92
N LEU A 130 -6.22 -15.25 -10.29
CA LEU A 130 -5.41 -16.24 -10.99
C LEU A 130 -6.21 -17.16 -11.92
N LYS A 131 -7.50 -17.41 -11.60
CA LYS A 131 -8.33 -18.42 -12.31
C LYS A 131 -9.42 -17.85 -13.20
N LYS A 132 -9.92 -16.64 -12.91
CA LYS A 132 -11.13 -16.09 -13.54
C LYS A 132 -10.89 -14.81 -14.33
N VAL A 133 -9.96 -13.97 -13.88
CA VAL A 133 -9.65 -12.71 -14.56
C VAL A 133 -8.98 -12.97 -15.91
N LYS A 134 -9.45 -12.29 -16.94
CA LYS A 134 -8.97 -12.36 -18.32
C LYS A 134 -8.74 -10.96 -18.90
N LYS A 135 -8.03 -10.89 -20.03
CA LYS A 135 -7.88 -9.65 -20.78
C LYS A 135 -9.25 -9.09 -21.16
N GLY A 136 -9.41 -7.78 -21.08
CA GLY A 136 -10.66 -7.04 -21.30
C GLY A 136 -11.55 -6.91 -20.05
N ASP A 137 -11.28 -7.64 -18.96
CA ASP A 137 -12.03 -7.45 -17.72
C ASP A 137 -11.76 -6.06 -17.14
N SER A 138 -12.78 -5.46 -16.52
CA SER A 138 -12.75 -4.09 -16.02
C SER A 138 -12.94 -4.05 -14.51
N PHE A 139 -12.22 -3.15 -13.86
CA PHE A 139 -12.23 -2.99 -12.42
C PHE A 139 -12.21 -1.53 -12.02
N THR A 140 -13.06 -1.20 -11.04
CA THR A 140 -12.94 0.04 -10.30
C THR A 140 -11.77 -0.07 -9.33
N VAL A 141 -10.91 0.94 -9.29
CA VAL A 141 -9.78 1.03 -8.35
C VAL A 141 -9.71 2.40 -7.69
N THR A 142 -8.97 2.53 -6.60
CA THR A 142 -8.62 3.85 -6.04
C THR A 142 -7.51 4.52 -6.84
N SER A 143 -7.34 5.83 -6.67
CA SER A 143 -6.04 6.46 -6.98
C SER A 143 -4.88 5.77 -6.21
N PRO A 144 -3.64 5.86 -6.72
CA PRO A 144 -2.45 5.40 -6.01
C PRO A 144 -2.39 5.94 -4.59
N SER A 145 -2.01 5.09 -3.65
CA SER A 145 -1.97 5.36 -2.22
C SER A 145 -0.82 4.60 -1.56
N GLY A 146 -0.49 4.96 -0.33
CA GLY A 146 0.59 4.34 0.43
C GLY A 146 1.76 5.27 0.67
N ARG A 147 2.56 4.94 1.68
CA ARG A 147 3.70 5.75 2.15
C ARG A 147 5.02 4.98 2.14
N PHE A 148 5.03 3.80 1.54
CA PHE A 148 6.21 2.95 1.44
C PHE A 148 6.95 3.25 0.15
N HIS A 149 7.62 4.39 0.17
CA HIS A 149 8.54 4.87 -0.84
C HIS A 149 9.78 5.41 -0.10
N TYR A 150 10.91 5.49 -0.79
CA TYR A 150 12.06 6.18 -0.23
C TYR A 150 11.84 7.69 -0.33
N ASN A 151 12.26 8.42 0.70
CA ASN A 151 12.26 9.86 0.69
C ASN A 151 13.69 10.36 0.39
N PRO A 152 13.92 11.04 -0.74
CA PRO A 152 15.25 11.43 -1.17
C PRO A 152 15.92 12.48 -0.26
N VAL A 153 15.15 13.15 0.61
CA VAL A 153 15.67 14.20 1.49
C VAL A 153 16.36 13.63 2.73
N PHE A 154 15.86 12.53 3.29
CA PHE A 154 16.33 12.04 4.59
C PHE A 154 16.52 10.52 4.69
N HIS A 155 16.16 9.74 3.67
CA HIS A 155 16.62 8.35 3.59
C HIS A 155 18.00 8.29 2.93
N SER A 156 18.81 7.32 3.35
CA SER A 156 20.12 7.11 2.75
C SER A 156 19.99 6.78 1.27
N LYS A 157 21.01 7.15 0.48
CA LYS A 157 21.20 6.70 -0.90
C LYS A 157 21.54 5.20 -1.00
N LYS A 158 21.91 4.54 0.11
CA LYS A 158 22.04 3.09 0.19
C LYS A 158 20.73 2.49 0.72
N SER A 159 20.00 1.82 -0.16
CA SER A 159 18.74 1.15 0.14
C SER A 159 18.96 -0.36 0.27
N VAL A 160 18.51 -0.96 1.37
CA VAL A 160 18.52 -2.42 1.55
C VAL A 160 17.09 -2.94 1.58
N PHE A 161 16.70 -3.66 0.54
CA PHE A 161 15.37 -4.25 0.39
C PHE A 161 15.37 -5.69 0.87
N LEU A 162 14.55 -5.98 1.88
CA LEU A 162 14.30 -7.33 2.38
C LEU A 162 12.90 -7.74 1.93
N ALA A 163 12.85 -8.58 0.90
CA ALA A 163 11.61 -9.01 0.25
C ALA A 163 11.27 -10.46 0.62
N GLY A 164 9.99 -10.76 0.83
CA GLY A 164 9.49 -12.13 0.99
C GLY A 164 8.25 -12.39 0.15
N GLY A 165 8.24 -13.47 -0.65
CA GLY A 165 7.08 -13.83 -1.48
C GLY A 165 6.62 -12.70 -2.41
N SER A 166 5.33 -12.35 -2.36
CA SER A 166 4.75 -11.24 -3.14
C SER A 166 5.19 -9.85 -2.66
N GLY A 167 5.86 -9.75 -1.50
CA GLY A 167 6.44 -8.50 -0.99
C GLY A 167 7.57 -7.92 -1.87
N ILE A 168 7.98 -8.63 -2.92
CA ILE A 168 8.89 -8.10 -3.96
C ILE A 168 8.28 -6.96 -4.76
N THR A 169 6.95 -6.89 -4.86
CA THR A 169 6.23 -5.96 -5.75
C THR A 169 6.56 -4.47 -5.56
N PRO A 170 6.51 -3.88 -4.35
CA PRO A 170 6.91 -2.49 -4.19
C PRO A 170 8.40 -2.26 -4.52
N PHE A 171 9.26 -3.22 -4.19
CA PHE A 171 10.69 -3.13 -4.50
C PHE A 171 10.97 -3.24 -5.99
N MET A 172 10.15 -3.96 -6.73
CA MET A 172 10.25 -4.01 -8.19
C MET A 172 10.01 -2.62 -8.79
N SER A 173 8.97 -1.92 -8.31
CA SER A 173 8.69 -0.54 -8.75
C SER A 173 9.82 0.42 -8.39
N MET A 174 10.32 0.37 -7.15
CA MET A 174 11.45 1.20 -6.71
C MET A 174 12.72 0.92 -7.49
N THR A 175 13.01 -0.36 -7.75
CA THR A 175 14.18 -0.77 -8.53
C THR A 175 14.08 -0.27 -9.95
N ARG A 176 12.93 -0.46 -10.63
CA ARG A 176 12.73 0.02 -12.00
C ARG A 176 12.85 1.54 -12.08
N GLU A 177 12.26 2.28 -11.14
CA GLU A 177 12.40 3.75 -11.10
C GLU A 177 13.86 4.20 -11.06
N VAL A 178 14.63 3.64 -10.13
CA VAL A 178 16.03 4.01 -9.90
C VAL A 178 16.89 3.70 -11.11
N LEU A 179 16.71 2.52 -11.71
CA LEU A 179 17.50 2.06 -12.85
C LEU A 179 17.13 2.80 -14.15
N GLU A 180 15.84 3.03 -14.40
CA GLU A 180 15.38 3.76 -15.59
C GLU A 180 15.76 5.26 -15.54
N SER A 181 15.81 5.84 -14.35
CA SER A 181 16.12 7.26 -14.16
C SER A 181 17.60 7.56 -13.98
N GLY A 182 18.42 6.51 -13.76
CA GLY A 182 19.83 6.67 -13.41
C GLY A 182 20.05 7.42 -12.10
N GLU A 183 19.19 7.19 -11.10
CA GLU A 183 19.34 7.89 -9.81
C GLU A 183 20.65 7.48 -9.11
N ASP A 184 21.28 8.45 -8.42
CA ASP A 184 22.41 8.20 -7.52
C ASP A 184 21.94 7.52 -6.23
N ARG A 185 21.56 6.24 -6.37
CA ARG A 185 21.07 5.37 -5.32
C ARG A 185 21.60 3.95 -5.55
N GLU A 186 22.17 3.37 -4.50
CA GLU A 186 22.63 1.99 -4.46
C GLU A 186 21.56 1.10 -3.81
N ILE A 187 21.23 -0.01 -4.44
CA ILE A 187 20.19 -0.94 -3.97
C ILE A 187 20.80 -2.31 -3.71
N PHE A 188 20.59 -2.83 -2.50
CA PHE A 188 20.81 -4.23 -2.16
C PHE A 188 19.47 -4.92 -1.94
N LEU A 189 19.08 -5.82 -2.84
CA LEU A 189 17.84 -6.57 -2.75
C LEU A 189 18.12 -8.01 -2.31
N ILE A 190 17.67 -8.37 -1.11
CA ILE A 190 17.67 -9.75 -0.60
C ILE A 190 16.25 -10.29 -0.66
N TYR A 191 16.03 -11.29 -1.49
CA TYR A 191 14.71 -11.86 -1.75
C TYR A 191 14.61 -13.28 -1.18
N GLY A 192 13.74 -13.48 -0.19
CA GLY A 192 13.52 -14.75 0.48
C GLY A 192 12.29 -15.46 -0.06
N ASN A 193 12.44 -16.72 -0.49
CA ASN A 193 11.35 -17.57 -0.94
C ASN A 193 11.52 -19.03 -0.55
N ARG A 194 10.43 -19.80 -0.65
CA ARG A 194 10.45 -21.24 -0.36
C ARG A 194 11.19 -22.02 -1.44
N THR A 195 10.96 -21.69 -2.71
CA THR A 195 11.63 -22.32 -3.85
C THR A 195 11.92 -21.27 -4.93
N GLU A 196 12.87 -21.57 -5.81
CA GLU A 196 13.22 -20.68 -6.91
C GLU A 196 12.04 -20.43 -7.85
N LYS A 197 11.23 -21.47 -8.12
CA LYS A 197 10.05 -21.39 -9.01
C LYS A 197 8.99 -20.40 -8.54
N LEU A 198 8.90 -20.11 -7.24
CA LEU A 198 7.98 -19.13 -6.67
C LEU A 198 8.53 -17.69 -6.71
N SER A 199 9.75 -17.49 -7.22
CA SER A 199 10.46 -16.22 -7.20
C SER A 199 10.08 -15.33 -8.35
N SER A 200 9.06 -14.49 -8.11
CA SER A 200 8.61 -13.50 -9.09
C SER A 200 9.76 -12.57 -9.48
N TYR A 201 9.89 -12.33 -10.78
CA TYR A 201 10.93 -11.45 -11.36
C TYR A 201 12.37 -11.93 -11.17
N HIS A 202 12.63 -13.18 -10.80
CA HIS A 202 13.99 -13.66 -10.53
C HIS A 202 14.96 -13.44 -11.70
N GLU A 203 14.54 -13.78 -12.92
CA GLU A 203 15.36 -13.62 -14.12
C GLU A 203 15.64 -12.14 -14.44
N GLU A 204 14.61 -11.29 -14.34
CA GLU A 204 14.71 -9.84 -14.57
C GLU A 204 15.66 -9.18 -13.54
N LEU A 205 15.48 -9.49 -12.25
CA LEU A 205 16.36 -8.99 -11.18
C LEU A 205 17.80 -9.49 -11.34
N SER A 206 17.98 -10.75 -11.78
CA SER A 206 19.31 -11.29 -12.09
C SER A 206 19.96 -10.59 -13.28
N ALA A 207 19.18 -10.22 -14.30
CA ALA A 207 19.66 -9.45 -15.43
C ALA A 207 20.03 -8.01 -15.02
N PHE A 208 19.23 -7.37 -14.17
CA PHE A 208 19.55 -6.05 -13.61
C PHE A 208 20.87 -6.07 -12.85
N ALA A 209 21.10 -7.06 -11.99
CA ALA A 209 22.34 -7.15 -11.20
C ALA A 209 23.60 -7.40 -12.03
N LYS A 210 23.46 -7.92 -13.26
CA LYS A 210 24.56 -8.04 -14.22
C LYS A 210 24.81 -6.75 -15.00
N THR A 211 23.75 -5.96 -15.21
CA THR A 211 23.77 -4.79 -16.10
C THR A 211 24.11 -3.50 -15.34
N TYR A 212 23.58 -3.34 -14.14
CA TYR A 212 23.65 -2.08 -13.38
C TYR A 212 24.58 -2.23 -12.17
N PRO A 213 25.67 -1.46 -12.08
CA PRO A 213 26.65 -1.59 -11.00
C PRO A 213 26.13 -1.14 -9.63
N ASN A 214 25.08 -0.31 -9.60
CA ASN A 214 24.43 0.18 -8.38
C ASN A 214 23.29 -0.74 -7.90
N PHE A 215 23.05 -1.88 -8.54
CA PHE A 215 22.01 -2.83 -8.13
C PHE A 215 22.60 -4.21 -7.84
N HIS A 216 22.41 -4.64 -6.59
CA HIS A 216 22.91 -5.91 -6.07
C HIS A 216 21.73 -6.79 -5.69
N TYR A 217 21.66 -8.00 -6.25
CA TYR A 217 20.58 -8.95 -5.98
C TYR A 217 21.06 -10.26 -5.37
N ARG A 218 20.32 -10.76 -4.37
CA ARG A 218 20.53 -12.08 -3.78
C ARG A 218 19.20 -12.79 -3.51
N LEU A 219 18.98 -13.91 -4.20
CA LEU A 219 17.89 -14.84 -3.89
C LEU A 219 18.30 -15.81 -2.76
N VAL A 220 17.43 -15.95 -1.77
CA VAL A 220 17.58 -16.80 -0.59
C VAL A 220 16.44 -17.83 -0.56
N ILE A 221 16.77 -19.12 -0.59
CA ILE A 221 15.78 -20.20 -0.68
C ILE A 221 15.75 -21.07 0.59
N SER A 222 14.58 -21.26 1.18
CA SER A 222 14.41 -22.01 2.44
C SER A 222 14.13 -23.51 2.24
N ASP A 223 13.34 -23.88 1.23
CA ASP A 223 12.71 -25.21 1.11
C ASP A 223 13.18 -25.97 -0.16
N ASP A 224 14.42 -25.77 -0.60
CA ASP A 224 15.02 -26.51 -1.71
C ASP A 224 16.47 -26.89 -1.42
N LYS A 225 16.71 -28.19 -1.18
CA LYS A 225 18.05 -28.71 -0.91
C LYS A 225 18.96 -28.70 -2.15
N ALA A 226 18.38 -28.85 -3.34
CA ALA A 226 19.08 -28.90 -4.62
C ALA A 226 19.47 -27.49 -5.11
N TYR A 227 18.87 -26.44 -4.55
CA TYR A 227 19.24 -25.06 -4.86
C TYR A 227 20.73 -24.81 -4.57
N LYS A 228 21.43 -24.28 -5.59
CA LYS A 228 22.88 -24.02 -5.57
C LYS A 228 23.24 -22.66 -4.98
N GLY A 229 22.28 -21.73 -4.93
CA GLY A 229 22.49 -20.39 -4.40
C GLY A 229 22.43 -20.32 -2.86
N LYS A 230 22.18 -19.12 -2.33
CA LYS A 230 22.08 -18.91 -0.88
C LYS A 230 20.85 -19.63 -0.31
N LYS A 231 21.08 -20.51 0.66
CA LYS A 231 20.02 -21.25 1.35
C LYS A 231 19.74 -20.69 2.75
N GLY A 232 18.53 -20.95 3.25
CA GLY A 232 18.08 -20.61 4.60
C GLY A 232 17.12 -19.42 4.63
N PHE A 233 17.26 -18.58 5.64
CA PHE A 233 16.42 -17.40 5.87
C PHE A 233 17.25 -16.11 5.82
N ILE A 234 16.59 -14.96 5.77
CA ILE A 234 17.22 -13.64 5.79
C ILE A 234 17.55 -13.27 7.25
N ASP A 235 18.56 -13.95 7.80
CA ASP A 235 19.08 -13.69 9.16
C ASP A 235 20.18 -12.61 9.16
N ALA A 236 20.66 -12.23 10.35
CA ALA A 236 21.70 -11.21 10.50
C ALA A 236 22.98 -11.58 9.74
N LYS A 237 23.36 -12.87 9.73
CA LYS A 237 24.52 -13.38 8.99
C LYS A 237 24.32 -13.25 7.48
N CYS A 238 23.13 -13.54 6.97
CA CYS A 238 22.77 -13.42 5.58
C CYS A 238 22.89 -11.96 5.12
N ILE A 239 22.28 -11.03 5.88
CA ILE A 239 22.34 -9.59 5.61
C ILE A 239 23.80 -9.11 5.63
N LYS A 240 24.54 -9.36 6.70
CA LYS A 240 25.95 -8.92 6.86
C LYS A 240 26.89 -9.49 5.78
N SER A 241 26.62 -10.70 5.30
CA SER A 241 27.39 -11.30 4.21
C SER A 241 27.09 -10.72 2.82
N PHE A 242 26.07 -9.88 2.68
CA PHE A 242 25.75 -9.17 1.44
C PHE A 242 26.05 -7.68 1.53
N VAL A 243 25.59 -7.08 2.62
CA VAL A 243 25.69 -5.66 2.91
C VAL A 243 26.79 -5.49 3.95
N LYS A 244 27.99 -5.14 3.50
CA LYS A 244 29.17 -5.04 4.38
C LYS A 244 29.03 -3.94 5.42
N GLN A 245 28.43 -2.82 5.04
CA GLN A 245 28.25 -1.64 5.87
C GLN A 245 26.75 -1.30 5.97
N THR A 246 26.22 -1.31 7.19
CA THR A 246 24.77 -1.25 7.48
C THR A 246 24.36 0.03 8.22
N ASP A 247 25.31 0.79 8.75
CA ASP A 247 25.09 2.01 9.54
C ASP A 247 24.68 3.21 8.67
N ASP A 248 25.09 3.21 7.40
CA ASP A 248 24.75 4.20 6.38
C ASP A 248 23.61 3.78 5.46
N ALA A 249 22.83 2.76 5.82
CA ALA A 249 21.74 2.24 4.99
C ALA A 249 20.35 2.54 5.54
N THR A 250 19.37 2.68 4.64
CA THR A 250 17.94 2.59 4.99
C THR A 250 17.41 1.24 4.56
N PHE A 251 16.83 0.51 5.51
CA PHE A 251 16.26 -0.82 5.30
C PHE A 251 14.78 -0.73 5.04
N TYR A 252 14.30 -1.49 4.06
CA TYR A 252 12.89 -1.58 3.71
C TYR A 252 12.48 -3.04 3.73
N LEU A 253 11.41 -3.37 4.45
CA LEU A 253 10.91 -4.73 4.60
C LEU A 253 9.50 -4.82 4.03
N CYS A 254 9.27 -5.81 3.17
CA CYS A 254 7.94 -6.15 2.70
C CYS A 254 7.83 -7.66 2.47
N GLY A 255 6.82 -8.29 3.07
CA GLY A 255 6.60 -9.72 2.99
C GLY A 255 5.63 -10.22 4.05
N PRO A 256 5.51 -11.56 4.22
CA PRO A 256 4.68 -12.16 5.26
C PRO A 256 5.10 -11.71 6.67
N HIS A 257 4.13 -11.59 7.58
CA HIS A 257 4.35 -11.16 8.98
C HIS A 257 5.49 -11.94 9.68
N ILE A 258 5.56 -13.25 9.47
CA ILE A 258 6.61 -14.11 10.03
C ILE A 258 8.01 -13.69 9.54
N MET A 259 8.13 -13.36 8.25
CA MET A 259 9.40 -12.93 7.66
C MET A 259 9.78 -11.52 8.12
N THR A 260 8.81 -10.61 8.22
CA THR A 260 9.07 -9.25 8.72
C THR A 260 9.49 -9.24 10.19
N ASP A 261 8.88 -10.08 11.02
CA ASP A 261 9.26 -10.24 12.44
C ASP A 261 10.67 -10.81 12.56
N PHE A 262 10.98 -11.86 11.78
CA PHE A 262 12.31 -12.47 11.75
C PHE A 262 13.40 -11.49 11.30
N CYS A 263 13.16 -10.75 10.21
CA CYS A 263 14.11 -9.76 9.70
C CYS A 263 14.25 -8.56 10.65
N THR A 264 13.19 -8.16 11.36
CA THR A 264 13.29 -7.07 12.35
C THR A 264 14.26 -7.45 13.46
N LYS A 265 14.18 -8.67 14.01
CA LYS A 265 15.14 -9.17 15.00
C LYS A 265 16.56 -9.23 14.45
N ALA A 266 16.73 -9.70 13.21
CA ALA A 266 18.03 -9.71 12.56
C ALA A 266 18.65 -8.30 12.42
N LEU A 267 17.83 -7.28 12.17
CA LEU A 267 18.31 -5.89 12.09
C LEU A 267 18.63 -5.30 13.47
N GLU A 268 17.92 -5.70 14.52
CA GLU A 268 18.24 -5.37 15.91
C GLU A 268 19.59 -5.96 16.33
N GLU A 269 19.86 -7.23 15.99
CA GLU A 269 21.16 -7.89 16.19
C GLU A 269 22.31 -7.20 15.45
N LEU A 270 22.01 -6.58 14.30
CA LEU A 270 22.96 -5.76 13.53
C LEU A 270 23.02 -4.30 14.01
N HIS A 271 22.34 -3.96 15.11
CA HIS A 271 22.28 -2.62 15.69
C HIS A 271 21.75 -1.54 14.73
N VAL A 272 20.89 -1.91 13.78
CA VAL A 272 20.24 -0.95 12.89
C VAL A 272 19.24 -0.13 13.68
N LYS A 273 19.39 1.20 13.62
CA LYS A 273 18.51 2.13 14.35
C LYS A 273 17.08 2.03 13.82
N PRO A 274 16.03 2.01 14.68
CA PRO A 274 14.64 1.92 14.24
C PRO A 274 14.23 2.97 13.20
N LYS A 275 14.75 4.19 13.28
CA LYS A 275 14.49 5.26 12.30
C LYS A 275 14.97 4.96 10.87
N ASN A 276 15.91 4.02 10.72
CA ASN A 276 16.44 3.58 9.44
C ASN A 276 15.69 2.35 8.88
N ILE A 277 14.63 1.89 9.55
CA ILE A 277 13.84 0.73 9.14
C ILE A 277 12.46 1.21 8.68
N ARG A 278 12.07 0.79 7.48
CA ARG A 278 10.77 1.05 6.85
C ARG A 278 10.10 -0.29 6.59
N ARG A 279 8.79 -0.37 6.83
CA ARG A 279 8.04 -1.63 6.69
C ARG A 279 6.71 -1.33 6.02
N GLU A 280 6.32 -2.21 5.11
CA GLU A 280 4.97 -2.27 4.55
C GLU A 280 4.30 -3.53 5.11
N MET A 281 3.15 -3.38 5.76
CA MET A 281 2.43 -4.51 6.34
C MET A 281 1.42 -5.09 5.36
N PHE A 282 1.59 -6.38 5.04
CA PHE A 282 0.72 -7.08 4.11
C PHE A 282 -0.52 -7.65 4.82
N GLY A 283 -1.64 -6.95 4.70
CA GLY A 283 -2.97 -7.42 5.11
C GLY A 283 -3.08 -7.84 6.59
N SER A 284 -4.15 -8.59 6.87
CA SER A 284 -4.44 -9.13 8.21
C SER A 284 -3.67 -10.43 8.46
N ARG A 285 -3.19 -10.62 9.70
CA ARG A 285 -2.50 -11.83 10.12
C ARG A 285 -3.47 -13.03 10.12
N GLN A 286 -3.04 -14.16 9.57
CA GLN A 286 -3.87 -15.37 9.42
C GLN A 286 -3.77 -16.33 10.62
N ASP A 287 -2.73 -16.17 11.43
CA ASP A 287 -2.44 -16.94 12.64
C ASP A 287 -2.51 -16.04 13.87
N ILE A 288 -3.62 -15.28 14.00
CA ILE A 288 -3.78 -14.26 15.03
C ILE A 288 -3.59 -14.79 16.46
N GLN A 289 -3.91 -16.06 16.69
CA GLN A 289 -3.72 -16.75 17.98
C GLN A 289 -2.25 -16.86 18.41
N ASN A 290 -1.30 -16.66 17.49
CA ASN A 290 0.13 -16.66 17.78
C ASN A 290 0.67 -15.24 18.07
N GLU A 291 -0.16 -14.20 18.06
CA GLU A 291 0.29 -12.87 18.49
C GLU A 291 0.51 -12.84 20.01
N PRO A 292 1.54 -12.10 20.47
CA PRO A 292 1.69 -11.82 21.89
C PRO A 292 0.41 -11.21 22.48
N PHE A 293 0.08 -11.63 23.71
CA PHE A 293 -1.09 -11.18 24.46
C PHE A 293 -2.45 -11.63 23.88
N TRP A 294 -2.47 -12.58 22.93
CA TRP A 294 -3.71 -13.26 22.56
C TRP A 294 -4.34 -13.94 23.81
N PRO A 295 -5.66 -13.85 24.04
CA PRO A 295 -6.27 -14.44 25.24
C PRO A 295 -6.08 -15.96 25.30
N GLU A 296 -5.49 -16.46 26.39
CA GLU A 296 -5.16 -17.88 26.57
C GLU A 296 -6.39 -18.81 26.55
N ASN A 297 -7.56 -18.28 26.89
CA ASN A 297 -8.82 -19.01 26.89
C ASN A 297 -9.48 -19.09 25.49
N LEU A 298 -8.85 -18.54 24.44
CA LEU A 298 -9.37 -18.54 23.08
C LEU A 298 -8.44 -19.30 22.13
N SER A 299 -9.01 -20.29 21.44
CA SER A 299 -8.33 -21.14 20.46
C SER A 299 -8.25 -20.53 19.05
N GLY A 300 -8.96 -19.41 18.80
CA GLY A 300 -9.09 -18.82 17.46
C GLY A 300 -10.20 -19.46 16.61
N LYS A 301 -11.01 -20.35 17.18
CA LYS A 301 -12.10 -21.05 16.49
C LYS A 301 -13.49 -20.68 17.02
N GLU A 302 -13.54 -19.79 18.00
CA GLU A 302 -14.79 -19.32 18.60
C GLU A 302 -15.57 -18.46 17.62
N ASN A 303 -16.89 -18.51 17.75
CA ASN A 303 -17.80 -17.60 17.04
C ASN A 303 -18.39 -16.61 18.04
N PHE A 304 -18.43 -15.35 17.64
CA PHE A 304 -19.03 -14.27 18.41
C PHE A 304 -20.10 -13.57 17.59
N LYS A 305 -21.13 -13.04 18.27
CA LYS A 305 -22.17 -12.24 17.63
C LYS A 305 -21.64 -10.84 17.38
N ILE A 306 -21.75 -10.39 16.14
CA ILE A 306 -21.42 -9.04 15.70
C ILE A 306 -22.73 -8.34 15.35
N SER A 307 -23.01 -7.23 16.02
CA SER A 307 -24.19 -6.40 15.77
C SER A 307 -23.79 -5.04 15.21
N VAL A 308 -24.41 -4.61 14.10
CA VAL A 308 -24.16 -3.31 13.47
C VAL A 308 -25.36 -2.86 12.67
N GLY A 309 -25.82 -1.62 12.85
CA GLY A 309 -26.91 -1.03 12.05
C GLY A 309 -28.19 -1.90 12.01
N GLY A 310 -28.57 -2.52 13.13
CA GLY A 310 -29.73 -3.41 13.22
C GLY A 310 -29.55 -4.82 12.64
N LYS A 311 -28.39 -5.15 12.05
CA LYS A 311 -28.04 -6.50 11.61
C LYS A 311 -27.22 -7.21 12.67
N THR A 312 -27.46 -8.51 12.83
CA THR A 312 -26.68 -9.39 13.70
C THR A 312 -26.26 -10.64 12.93
N PHE A 313 -24.98 -10.99 13.01
CA PHE A 313 -24.41 -12.17 12.35
C PHE A 313 -23.23 -12.71 13.15
N GLU A 314 -22.78 -13.93 12.83
CA GLU A 314 -21.62 -14.54 13.48
C GLU A 314 -20.31 -14.19 12.76
N GLY A 315 -19.27 -13.92 13.55
CA GLY A 315 -17.89 -13.78 13.09
C GLY A 315 -16.94 -14.67 13.90
N LYS A 316 -15.91 -15.20 13.23
CA LYS A 316 -14.90 -16.03 13.88
C LYS A 316 -13.87 -15.18 14.62
N SER A 317 -13.34 -15.68 15.73
CA SER A 317 -12.22 -15.05 16.45
C SER A 317 -10.93 -15.02 15.63
N SER A 318 -10.77 -15.90 14.64
CA SER A 318 -9.62 -15.93 13.72
C SER A 318 -9.73 -15.00 12.49
N GLU A 319 -10.88 -14.35 12.27
CA GLU A 319 -11.04 -13.41 11.16
C GLU A 319 -11.20 -11.97 11.65
N SER A 320 -10.72 -11.01 10.85
CA SER A 320 -10.91 -9.60 11.19
C SER A 320 -12.39 -9.22 11.13
N LEU A 321 -12.80 -8.26 11.95
CA LEU A 321 -14.16 -7.71 11.93
C LEU A 321 -14.55 -7.22 10.54
N LEU A 322 -13.62 -6.63 9.77
CA LEU A 322 -13.87 -6.25 8.39
C LEU A 322 -14.29 -7.43 7.52
N THR A 323 -13.61 -8.58 7.64
CA THR A 323 -13.95 -9.79 6.87
C THR A 323 -15.37 -10.26 7.21
N SER A 324 -15.71 -10.29 8.51
CA SER A 324 -17.05 -10.65 8.97
C SER A 324 -18.11 -9.68 8.46
N LEU A 325 -17.83 -8.37 8.48
CA LEU A 325 -18.72 -7.32 7.99
C LEU A 325 -18.96 -7.46 6.47
N GLU A 326 -17.91 -7.66 5.68
CA GLU A 326 -18.00 -7.86 4.23
C GLU A 326 -18.82 -9.09 3.87
N ARG A 327 -18.62 -10.21 4.57
CA ARG A 327 -19.40 -11.44 4.40
C ARG A 327 -20.89 -11.26 4.73
N ALA A 328 -21.21 -10.36 5.66
CA ALA A 328 -22.58 -9.99 6.00
C ALA A 328 -23.18 -8.89 5.11
N GLY A 329 -22.47 -8.48 4.04
CA GLY A 329 -22.91 -7.42 3.14
C GLY A 329 -22.89 -6.02 3.76
N VAL A 330 -22.10 -5.81 4.82
CA VAL A 330 -21.91 -4.52 5.48
C VAL A 330 -20.64 -3.86 4.95
N ARG A 331 -20.79 -2.68 4.35
CA ARG A 331 -19.67 -1.95 3.74
C ARG A 331 -19.00 -1.03 4.76
N VAL A 332 -17.67 -1.12 4.83
CA VAL A 332 -16.82 -0.21 5.60
C VAL A 332 -15.84 0.44 4.63
N ASN A 333 -15.57 1.73 4.81
CA ASN A 333 -14.52 2.38 4.05
C ASN A 333 -13.17 1.72 4.35
N VAL A 334 -12.45 1.24 3.34
CA VAL A 334 -11.18 0.54 3.55
C VAL A 334 -10.21 0.79 2.40
N CYS A 335 -8.92 0.84 2.73
CA CYS A 335 -7.82 1.01 1.79
C CYS A 335 -6.72 -0.05 2.04
N CYS A 336 -5.82 0.17 3.02
CA CYS A 336 -4.65 -0.69 3.24
C CYS A 336 -4.91 -2.13 3.73
N ARG A 337 -6.04 -2.38 4.40
CA ARG A 337 -6.34 -3.65 5.12
C ARG A 337 -5.23 -4.16 6.08
N SER A 338 -4.31 -3.29 6.50
CA SER A 338 -3.18 -3.60 7.39
C SER A 338 -3.28 -2.86 8.74
N GLY A 339 -4.32 -2.05 8.93
CA GLY A 339 -4.54 -1.25 10.15
C GLY A 339 -3.71 0.03 10.24
N GLU A 340 -3.13 0.50 9.12
CA GLU A 340 -2.22 1.66 9.10
C GLU A 340 -2.87 2.95 8.57
N CYS A 341 -3.77 2.86 7.60
CA CYS A 341 -4.36 4.05 6.96
C CYS A 341 -5.50 4.72 7.76
N SER A 342 -5.99 4.08 8.83
CA SER A 342 -7.17 4.49 9.63
C SER A 342 -8.51 4.60 8.88
N LEU A 343 -8.60 4.26 7.59
CA LEU A 343 -9.87 4.40 6.85
C LEU A 343 -10.94 3.41 7.33
N CYS A 344 -10.52 2.23 7.81
CA CYS A 344 -11.38 1.16 8.32
C CYS A 344 -11.90 1.40 9.76
N ARG A 345 -11.88 2.65 10.21
CA ARG A 345 -12.25 3.06 11.56
C ARG A 345 -13.76 2.86 11.77
N VAL A 346 -14.11 2.17 12.84
CA VAL A 346 -15.49 1.96 13.29
C VAL A 346 -15.55 2.16 14.81
N LYS A 347 -16.72 2.53 15.33
CA LYS A 347 -16.92 2.70 16.77
C LYS A 347 -17.32 1.37 17.40
N LEU A 348 -16.63 0.98 18.47
CA LEU A 348 -16.98 -0.15 19.32
C LEU A 348 -17.87 0.35 20.45
N GLU A 349 -19.16 0.03 20.40
CA GLU A 349 -20.13 0.46 21.42
C GLU A 349 -20.10 -0.45 22.65
N SER A 350 -19.93 -1.75 22.44
CA SER A 350 -19.82 -2.74 23.51
C SER A 350 -19.05 -3.98 23.04
N GLY A 351 -18.50 -4.72 24.00
CA GLY A 351 -17.72 -5.92 23.75
C GLY A 351 -16.22 -5.65 23.77
N LYS A 352 -15.44 -6.66 23.41
CA LYS A 352 -13.97 -6.62 23.40
C LYS A 352 -13.43 -7.15 22.08
N VAL A 353 -12.38 -6.49 21.60
CA VAL A 353 -11.62 -6.90 20.42
C VAL A 353 -10.15 -7.00 20.76
N PHE A 354 -9.46 -7.92 20.11
CA PHE A 354 -8.02 -8.00 20.11
C PHE A 354 -7.46 -7.19 18.93
N MET A 355 -6.50 -6.31 19.23
CA MET A 355 -5.79 -5.49 18.25
C MET A 355 -4.31 -5.93 18.23
N PRO A 356 -3.84 -6.62 17.17
CA PRO A 356 -2.46 -7.06 17.08
C PRO A 356 -1.50 -5.89 16.84
N ARG A 357 -0.21 -6.15 17.08
CA ARG A 357 0.87 -5.17 16.93
C ARG A 357 0.90 -4.54 15.54
N GLY A 358 1.34 -3.28 15.48
CA GLY A 358 1.41 -2.51 14.25
C GLY A 358 0.06 -1.99 13.74
N ALA A 359 -1.04 -2.14 14.47
CA ALA A 359 -2.20 -1.28 14.25
C ALA A 359 -1.86 0.11 14.79
N LEU A 360 -1.84 1.12 13.91
CA LEU A 360 -1.46 2.48 14.30
C LEU A 360 -2.70 3.24 14.77
N LEU A 361 -3.23 2.84 15.93
CA LEU A 361 -4.33 3.54 16.57
C LEU A 361 -3.87 4.91 17.07
N ARG A 362 -4.72 5.92 16.88
CA ARG A 362 -4.48 7.25 17.45
C ARG A 362 -4.90 7.22 18.91
N TYR A 363 -4.30 8.08 19.73
CA TYR A 363 -4.74 8.27 21.11
C TYR A 363 -6.25 8.57 21.22
N ALA A 364 -6.78 9.35 20.27
CA ALA A 364 -8.21 9.63 20.19
C ALA A 364 -9.05 8.37 19.86
N ASP A 365 -8.50 7.42 19.12
CA ASP A 365 -9.22 6.19 18.79
C ASP A 365 -9.45 5.36 20.06
N GLU A 366 -8.39 5.13 20.83
CA GLU A 366 -8.49 4.43 22.10
C GLU A 366 -9.41 5.15 23.09
N LYS A 367 -9.26 6.48 23.22
CA LYS A 367 -10.04 7.30 24.14
C LYS A 367 -11.55 7.30 23.84
N PHE A 368 -11.93 7.26 22.57
CA PHE A 368 -13.34 7.36 22.14
C PHE A 368 -13.92 6.03 21.66
N GLY A 369 -13.23 4.91 21.89
CA GLY A 369 -13.71 3.57 21.55
C GLY A 369 -13.75 3.28 20.06
N TYR A 370 -12.88 3.91 19.26
CA TYR A 370 -12.73 3.57 17.85
C TYR A 370 -11.66 2.50 17.64
N ILE A 371 -11.94 1.60 16.70
CA ILE A 371 -11.06 0.49 16.35
C ILE A 371 -10.85 0.43 14.84
N HIS A 372 -9.74 -0.16 14.40
CA HIS A 372 -9.48 -0.43 12.99
C HIS A 372 -10.06 -1.81 12.63
N SER A 373 -11.30 -1.86 12.12
CA SER A 373 -12.03 -3.12 11.79
C SER A 373 -11.23 -4.11 10.95
N CYS A 374 -10.36 -3.61 10.06
CA CYS A 374 -9.50 -4.40 9.19
C CYS A 374 -8.37 -5.17 9.92
N LYS A 375 -8.11 -4.82 11.18
CA LYS A 375 -7.10 -5.46 12.04
C LYS A 375 -7.65 -5.74 13.45
N ALA A 376 -8.95 -5.61 13.67
CA ALA A 376 -9.61 -5.95 14.92
C ALA A 376 -10.20 -7.35 14.86
N TYR A 377 -10.01 -8.17 15.89
CA TYR A 377 -10.53 -9.54 15.97
C TYR A 377 -11.46 -9.67 17.19
N PRO A 378 -12.67 -10.20 17.05
CA PRO A 378 -13.59 -10.31 18.18
C PRO A 378 -13.09 -11.33 19.21
N ILE A 379 -13.12 -10.95 20.50
CA ILE A 379 -12.84 -11.83 21.64
C ILE A 379 -14.02 -11.93 22.61
N SER A 380 -15.14 -11.30 22.26
CA SER A 380 -16.46 -11.44 22.86
C SER A 380 -17.51 -11.07 21.80
N ASP A 381 -18.80 -11.17 22.14
CA ASP A 381 -19.85 -10.51 21.37
C ASP A 381 -19.58 -9.00 21.30
N VAL A 382 -19.79 -8.39 20.12
CA VAL A 382 -19.48 -6.98 19.87
C VAL A 382 -20.66 -6.25 19.22
N ARG A 383 -20.79 -4.96 19.56
CA ARG A 383 -21.70 -4.03 18.89
C ARG A 383 -20.89 -2.88 18.29
N LEU A 384 -21.14 -2.58 17.02
CA LEU A 384 -20.43 -1.57 16.24
C LEU A 384 -21.40 -0.49 15.72
N SER A 385 -20.88 0.72 15.56
CA SER A 385 -21.52 1.81 14.80
C SER A 385 -20.53 2.51 13.87
N PHE A 386 -21.07 3.17 12.83
CA PHE A 386 -20.30 3.87 11.79
C PHE A 386 -20.16 5.36 12.07
#